data_AF-A0A536BJX1-F1
#
_entry.id   AF-A0A536BJX1-F1
#
_cell.length_a   1.000
_cell.length_b   1.000
_cell.length_c   1.000
_cell.angle_alpha   90.00
_cell.angle_beta   90.00
_cell.angle_gamma   90.00
#
_symmetry.space_group_name_H-M   'P 1'
#
loop_
_entity.id
_entity.type
_entity.pdbx_description
1 polymer ?
#
loop_
_entity_poly.entity_id
_entity_poly.type
_entity_poly.pdbx_seq_one_letter_code
_entity_poly.pdbx_strand_id
1 'polypeptide(L)'
;VPVVSTASAFRYEPDVPILIPGINDAHAEALHDQRRTRGWRGFIAPIPNCTTTGLAVSLKPLHDAFGVRTVMMTSLQAVSGAGRQGGV
;
A
#
# COMPACT_ATOMS: atom_id res chain seq x y z
N VAL A 1 -14.13 13.70 3.35
CA VAL A 1 -14.71 12.35 3.46
C VAL A 1 -13.58 11.35 3.59
N PRO A 2 -13.77 10.18 4.22
CA PRO A 2 -12.79 9.09 4.15
C PRO A 2 -12.62 8.60 2.71
N VAL A 3 -11.39 8.43 2.25
CA VAL A 3 -11.07 7.95 0.89
C VAL A 3 -10.09 6.80 0.98
N VAL A 4 -10.47 5.65 0.42
CA VAL A 4 -9.56 4.53 0.17
C VAL A 4 -9.36 4.45 -1.35
N SER A 5 -8.12 4.58 -1.80
CA SER A 5 -7.80 4.78 -3.22
C SER A 5 -6.94 3.67 -3.79
N THR A 6 -7.18 3.27 -5.04
CA THR A 6 -6.30 2.38 -5.80
C THR A 6 -5.23 3.11 -6.60
N ALA A 7 -5.31 4.45 -6.66
CA ALA A 7 -4.35 5.27 -7.37
C ALA A 7 -2.98 5.27 -6.67
N SER A 8 -1.93 5.55 -7.44
CA SER A 8 -0.57 5.72 -6.90
C SER A 8 -0.37 7.04 -6.17
N ALA A 9 -1.24 8.03 -6.40
CA ALA A 9 -1.18 9.31 -5.73
C ALA A 9 -1.17 9.13 -4.21
N PHE A 10 -0.39 9.97 -3.52
CA PHE A 10 -0.22 9.98 -2.05
C PHE A 10 0.52 8.78 -1.43
N ARG A 11 0.90 7.73 -2.17
CA ARG A 11 1.60 6.55 -1.60
C ARG A 11 2.90 6.88 -0.85
N TYR A 12 3.59 7.94 -1.24
CA TYR A 12 4.91 8.30 -0.70
C TYR A 12 4.87 9.60 0.12
N GLU A 13 3.68 10.12 0.43
CA GLU A 13 3.55 11.23 1.36
C GLU A 13 3.82 10.73 2.79
N PRO A 14 4.59 11.47 3.60
CA PRO A 14 5.07 10.99 4.90
C PRO A 14 3.96 10.75 5.93
N ASP A 15 2.81 11.42 5.79
CA ASP A 15 1.64 11.31 6.67
C ASP A 15 0.53 10.42 6.09
N VAL A 16 0.81 9.68 5.02
CA VAL A 16 -0.18 8.82 4.35
C VAL A 16 0.22 7.36 4.50
N PRO A 17 -0.54 6.55 5.26
CA PRO A 17 -0.23 5.13 5.38
C PRO A 17 -0.66 4.35 4.13
N ILE A 18 0.19 3.43 3.68
CA ILE A 18 -0.19 2.36 2.75
C ILE A 18 -0.60 1.15 3.59
N LEU A 19 -1.88 0.78 3.53
CA LEU A 19 -2.44 -0.31 4.34
C LEU A 19 -2.51 -1.62 3.54
N ILE A 20 -2.01 -2.69 4.15
CA ILE A 20 -2.08 -4.07 3.68
C ILE A 20 -2.71 -4.89 4.82
N PRO A 21 -4.00 -5.27 4.71
CA PRO A 21 -4.71 -5.98 5.76
C PRO A 21 -3.98 -7.24 6.22
N GLY A 22 -3.86 -7.43 7.53
CA GLY A 22 -3.18 -8.56 8.16
C GLY A 22 -1.65 -8.51 8.12
N ILE A 23 -1.06 -7.45 7.53
CA ILE A 23 0.39 -7.28 7.42
C ILE A 23 0.87 -6.07 8.24
N ASN A 24 0.18 -4.94 8.14
CA ASN A 24 0.57 -3.70 8.83
C ASN A 24 -0.63 -2.91 9.38
N ASP A 25 -1.63 -3.60 9.93
CA ASP A 25 -2.89 -3.01 10.43
C ASP A 25 -2.65 -1.88 11.45
N ALA A 26 -1.59 -1.99 12.26
CA ALA A 26 -1.20 -0.96 13.23
C ALA A 26 -0.92 0.43 12.59
N HIS A 27 -0.55 0.48 11.30
CA HIS A 27 -0.32 1.75 10.61
C HIS A 27 -1.60 2.57 10.40
N ALA A 28 -2.78 1.99 10.64
CA ALA A 28 -4.06 2.72 10.56
C ALA A 28 -4.12 3.91 11.53
N GLU A 29 -3.36 3.88 12.64
CA GLU A 29 -3.28 4.99 13.59
C GLU A 29 -2.79 6.29 12.93
N ALA A 30 -1.93 6.19 11.91
CA ALA A 30 -1.41 7.35 11.17
C ALA A 30 -2.52 8.16 10.46
N LEU A 31 -3.71 7.57 10.22
CA LEU A 31 -4.85 8.30 9.67
C LEU A 31 -5.34 9.41 10.62
N HIS A 32 -5.17 9.25 11.94
CA HIS A 32 -5.49 10.31 12.90
C HIS A 32 -4.51 11.48 12.80
N ASP A 33 -3.22 11.16 12.66
CA ASP A 33 -2.16 12.17 12.50
C ASP A 33 -2.27 12.91 11.17
N GLN A 34 -2.61 12.21 10.08
CA GLN A 34 -2.90 12.83 8.79
C GLN A 34 -4.01 13.87 8.91
N ARG A 35 -5.13 13.49 9.54
CA ARG A 35 -6.31 14.38 9.72
C ARG A 35 -5.94 15.62 10.53
N ARG A 36 -5.19 15.44 11.60
CA ARG A 36 -4.71 16.53 12.46
C ARG A 36 -3.77 17.46 11.70
N THR A 37 -2.78 16.91 11.00
CA THR A 37 -1.73 17.67 10.31
C THR A 37 -2.28 18.42 9.11
N ARG A 38 -3.17 17.80 8.33
CA ARG A 38 -3.76 18.39 7.12
C ARG A 38 -5.01 19.22 7.41
N GLY A 39 -5.52 19.23 8.64
CA GLY A 39 -6.77 19.92 9.01
C GLY A 39 -8.02 19.34 8.34
N TRP A 40 -8.00 18.05 7.98
CA TRP A 40 -9.07 17.42 7.22
C TRP A 40 -10.08 16.70 8.12
N ARG A 41 -11.37 16.83 7.76
CA ARG A 41 -12.44 16.05 8.42
C ARG A 41 -12.37 14.56 8.09
N GLY A 42 -11.84 14.20 6.91
CA GLY A 42 -11.61 12.82 6.47
C GLY A 42 -10.13 12.57 6.18
N PHE A 43 -9.81 11.43 5.56
CA PHE A 43 -8.44 11.00 5.28
C PHE A 43 -8.34 10.45 3.86
N ILE A 44 -7.10 10.26 3.39
CA ILE A 44 -6.78 9.47 2.21
C ILE A 44 -5.86 8.30 2.58
N ALA A 45 -6.19 7.11 2.09
CA ALA A 45 -5.44 5.88 2.28
C ALA A 45 -5.30 5.15 0.93
N PRO A 46 -4.19 5.31 0.20
CA PRO A 46 -3.93 4.54 -1.00
C PRO A 46 -3.56 3.10 -0.64
N ILE A 47 -4.09 2.14 -1.40
CA ILE A 47 -3.65 0.74 -1.33
C ILE A 47 -2.32 0.58 -2.09
N PRO A 48 -1.50 -0.44 -1.75
CA PRO A 48 -0.24 -0.70 -2.43
C PRO A 48 -0.41 -0.99 -3.92
N ASN A 49 0.72 -1.00 -4.64
CA ASN A 49 0.74 -1.55 -5.99
C ASN A 49 0.36 -3.06 -5.93
N CYS A 50 -0.45 -3.52 -6.89
CA CYS A 50 -0.96 -4.89 -6.92
C CYS A 50 0.14 -5.96 -6.91
N THR A 51 1.27 -5.70 -7.58
CA THR A 51 2.42 -6.61 -7.63
C THR A 51 3.18 -6.62 -6.32
N THR A 52 3.31 -5.47 -5.64
CA THR A 52 3.93 -5.41 -4.31
C THR A 52 3.08 -6.06 -3.23
N THR A 53 1.75 -6.07 -3.36
CA THR A 53 0.85 -6.74 -2.40
C THR A 53 1.14 -8.23 -2.30
N GLY A 54 1.26 -8.91 -3.45
CA GLY A 54 1.56 -10.34 -3.47
C GLY A 54 2.90 -10.66 -2.82
N LEU A 55 3.90 -9.81 -3.05
CA LEU A 55 5.21 -9.95 -2.43
C LEU A 55 5.14 -9.75 -0.90
N ALA A 56 4.53 -8.65 -0.44
CA ALA A 56 4.46 -8.31 0.98
C ALA A 56 3.73 -9.39 1.79
N VAL A 57 2.58 -9.88 1.29
CA VAL A 57 1.81 -10.93 1.96
C VAL A 57 2.60 -12.24 2.03
N SER A 58 3.31 -12.60 0.97
CA SER A 58 4.12 -13.84 0.94
C SER A 58 5.36 -13.75 1.83
N LEU A 59 5.99 -12.57 1.90
CA LEU A 59 7.23 -12.37 2.64
C LEU A 59 7.03 -12.09 4.12
N LYS A 60 5.91 -11.50 4.55
CA LYS A 60 5.70 -11.15 5.96
C LYS A 60 5.97 -12.29 6.95
N PRO A 61 5.42 -13.51 6.79
CA PRO A 61 5.70 -14.60 7.73
C PRO A 61 7.19 -15.01 7.73
N LEU A 62 7.84 -14.99 6.56
CA LEU A 62 9.27 -15.29 6.46
C LEU A 62 10.13 -14.20 7.09
N HIS A 63 9.74 -12.94 6.91
CA HIS A 63 10.42 -11.80 7.49
C HIS A 63 10.31 -11.80 9.01
N ASP A 64 9.13 -12.09 9.55
CA ASP A 64 8.91 -12.15 11.00
C ASP A 64 9.68 -13.29 11.67
N ALA A 65 9.73 -14.46 11.02
CA ALA A 65 10.39 -15.64 11.58
C ALA A 65 11.92 -15.63 11.38
N PHE A 66 12.42 -15.05 10.29
CA PHE A 66 13.82 -15.24 9.86
C PHE A 66 14.56 -13.96 9.48
N GLY A 67 13.91 -12.80 9.41
CA GLY A 67 14.55 -11.54 9.07
C GLY A 67 15.04 -11.46 7.61
N VAL A 68 14.10 -11.46 6.66
CA VAL A 68 14.43 -11.33 5.22
C VAL A 68 15.21 -10.04 4.95
N ARG A 69 16.44 -10.19 4.41
CA ARG A 69 17.38 -9.08 4.16
C ARG A 69 17.47 -8.66 2.69
N THR A 70 17.24 -9.58 1.76
CA THR A 70 17.35 -9.32 0.32
C THR A 70 16.37 -10.20 -0.44
N VAL A 71 15.75 -9.63 -1.47
CA VAL A 71 14.78 -10.29 -2.34
C VAL A 71 15.16 -9.99 -3.77
N MET A 72 15.30 -11.03 -4.59
CA MET A 72 15.35 -10.91 -6.05
C MET A 72 14.02 -11.44 -6.58
N MET A 73 13.31 -10.62 -7.34
CA MET A 73 11.95 -10.89 -7.78
C MET A 73 11.80 -10.59 -9.27
N THR A 74 11.11 -11.49 -9.97
CA THR A 74 10.61 -11.30 -11.33
C THR A 74 9.10 -11.43 -11.30
N SER A 75 8.37 -10.42 -11.79
CA SER A 75 6.92 -10.48 -11.92
C SER A 75 6.49 -10.69 -13.36
N LEU A 76 5.58 -11.65 -13.59
CA LEU A 76 4.84 -11.77 -14.85
C LEU A 76 3.43 -11.24 -14.60
N GLN A 77 3.15 -10.04 -15.11
CA GLN A 77 1.89 -9.34 -14.86
C GLN A 77 0.86 -9.61 -15.96
N ALA A 78 -0.41 -9.75 -15.58
CA ALA A 78 -1.50 -9.86 -16.53
C ALA A 78 -1.77 -8.52 -17.24
N VAL A 79 -2.22 -8.58 -18.50
CA VAL A 79 -2.57 -7.38 -19.32
C VAL A 79 -3.63 -6.51 -18.64
N SER A 80 -4.53 -7.09 -17.85
CA SER A 80 -5.54 -6.36 -17.10
C SER A 80 -4.98 -5.32 -16.13
N GLY A 81 -3.72 -5.46 -15.69
CA GLY A 81 -3.06 -4.48 -14.82
C GLY A 81 -2.84 -3.11 -15.48
N ALA A 82 -2.82 -3.04 -16.81
CA ALA A 82 -2.71 -1.79 -17.57
C ALA A 82 -4.06 -1.11 -17.82
N GLY A 83 -5.18 -1.70 -17.37
CA GLY A 83 -6.52 -1.25 -17.73
C GLY A 83 -7.00 -1.81 -19.08
N ARG A 84 -8.25 -1.49 -19.44
CA ARG A 84 -8.93 -2.02 -20.65
C ARG A 84 -8.27 -1.56 -21.95
N GLN A 85 -7.78 -0.32 -21.94
CA GLN A 85 -6.92 0.27 -22.96
C GLN A 85 -5.60 0.50 -22.22
N GLY A 86 -4.51 -0.14 -22.66
CA GLY A 86 -3.30 -0.43 -21.86
C GLY A 86 -2.41 0.78 -21.53
N GLY A 87 -3.03 1.91 -21.22
CA GLY A 87 -2.51 3.25 -21.29
C GLY A 87 -3.71 4.12 -21.69
N VAL A 88 -3.85 5.26 -21.04
CA VAL A 88 -4.75 6.38 -21.40
C VAL A 88 -5.55 6.25 -22.70
#